data_AF-A0A8B8CFX1-F1
#
_entry.id   AF-A0A8B8CFX1-F1
#
_cell.length_a   1.000
_cell.length_b   1.000
_cell.length_c   1.000
_cell.angle_alpha   90.00
_cell.angle_beta   90.00
_cell.angle_gamma   90.00
#
_symmetry.space_group_name_H-M   'P 1'
#
loop_
_entity.id
_entity.type
_entity.pdbx_description
1 polymer ?
#
loop_
_entity_poly.entity_id
_entity_poly.type
_entity_poly.pdbx_seq_one_letter_code
_entity_poly.pdbx_strand_id
1 'polypeptide(L)'
;MGHVIVGVEAAGTALEEFFEENSIKYTVSDLPDGAGSLFTSEDNRIHLYCCDLFSIKSDFGGPMNGVWDRGALVAINKQDRPRYVEILASLLTPDFCYLVETLEYDETKYCGPPFFVSDKDLNDLYGRLYI
;
A
#
# COMPACT_ATOMS: atom_id res chain seq x y z
N MET A 1 -13.77 19.31 4.85
CA MET A 1 -13.86 17.84 5.01
C MET A 1 -12.57 17.25 4.48
N GLY A 2 -12.04 16.21 5.12
CA GLY A 2 -10.81 15.54 4.70
C GLY A 2 -11.08 14.09 4.27
N HIS A 3 -10.12 13.46 3.61
CA HIS A 3 -10.19 12.05 3.20
C HIS A 3 -9.97 11.10 4.39
N VAL A 4 -10.47 9.87 4.24
CA VAL A 4 -10.12 8.73 5.11
C VAL A 4 -8.93 8.02 4.48
N ILE A 5 -7.93 7.70 5.29
CA ILE A 5 -6.66 7.11 4.87
C ILE A 5 -6.61 5.67 5.37
N VAL A 6 -6.25 4.76 4.48
CA VAL A 6 -5.96 3.37 4.80
C VAL A 6 -4.55 3.06 4.35
N GLY A 7 -3.77 2.37 5.19
CA GLY A 7 -2.41 1.95 4.89
C GLY A 7 -2.11 0.56 5.42
N VAL A 8 -1.04 -0.03 4.91
CA VAL A 8 -0.52 -1.34 5.33
C VAL A 8 0.98 -1.25 5.50
N GLU A 9 1.47 -1.81 6.59
CA GLU A 9 2.89 -1.90 6.93
C GLU A 9 3.11 -3.18 7.73
N ALA A 10 4.19 -3.90 7.48
CA ALA A 10 4.50 -5.12 8.25
C ALA A 10 5.24 -4.79 9.56
N ALA A 11 5.97 -3.68 9.61
CA ALA A 11 6.72 -3.24 10.78
C ALA A 11 5.86 -2.39 11.73
N GLY A 12 5.36 -3.02 12.80
CA GLY A 12 4.58 -2.31 13.83
C GLY A 12 5.30 -1.09 14.43
N THR A 13 6.63 -1.14 14.57
CA THR A 13 7.41 0.00 15.06
C THR A 13 7.31 1.23 14.16
N ALA A 14 7.25 1.06 12.82
CA ALA A 14 7.10 2.17 11.90
C ALA A 14 5.70 2.82 12.00
N LEU A 15 4.68 2.03 12.33
CA LEU A 15 3.34 2.55 12.60
C LEU A 15 3.30 3.34 13.91
N GLU A 16 3.92 2.83 14.97
CA GLU A 16 4.07 3.54 16.25
C GLU A 16 4.77 4.90 16.05
N GLU A 17 5.91 4.89 15.33
CA GLU A 17 6.68 6.09 14.97
C GLU A 17 5.82 7.07 14.15
N PHE A 18 5.07 6.61 13.14
CA PHE A 18 4.19 7.47 12.35
C PHE A 18 3.20 8.24 13.24
N PHE A 19 2.53 7.56 14.17
CA PHE A 19 1.56 8.22 15.06
C PHE A 19 2.25 9.18 16.05
N GLU A 20 3.41 8.81 16.59
CA GLU A 20 4.19 9.65 17.50
C GLU A 20 4.70 10.93 16.80
N GLU A 21 5.36 10.79 15.66
CA GLU A 21 5.93 11.90 14.87
C GLU A 21 4.86 12.91 14.46
N ASN A 22 3.67 12.44 14.13
CA ASN A 22 2.55 13.29 13.73
C ASN A 22 1.70 13.78 14.91
N SER A 23 2.04 13.39 16.16
CA SER A 23 1.26 13.71 17.36
C SER A 23 -0.22 13.30 17.26
N ILE A 24 -0.48 12.15 16.63
CA ILE A 24 -1.82 11.60 16.42
C ILE A 24 -2.06 10.50 17.46
N LYS A 25 -3.12 10.64 18.25
CA LYS A 25 -3.56 9.58 19.16
C LYS A 25 -4.25 8.46 18.41
N TYR A 26 -4.02 7.22 18.83
CA TYR A 26 -4.55 6.03 18.19
C TYR A 26 -4.91 4.93 19.18
N THR A 27 -5.70 3.97 18.72
CA THR A 27 -5.97 2.69 19.39
C THR A 27 -5.46 1.55 18.52
N VAL A 28 -5.20 0.40 19.14
CA VAL A 28 -4.78 -0.82 18.44
C VAL A 28 -5.78 -1.94 18.75
N SER A 29 -6.17 -2.69 17.73
CA SER A 29 -7.02 -3.88 17.84
C SER A 29 -6.49 -5.03 17.00
N ASP A 30 -6.74 -6.27 17.39
CA ASP A 30 -6.32 -7.43 16.61
C ASP A 30 -7.18 -7.61 15.35
N LEU A 31 -6.54 -8.03 14.25
CA LEU A 31 -7.22 -8.44 13.03
C LEU A 31 -7.76 -9.88 13.17
N PRO A 32 -8.84 -10.24 12.44
CA PRO A 32 -9.35 -11.60 12.42
C PRO A 32 -8.29 -12.64 12.04
N ASP A 33 -8.50 -13.89 12.48
CA ASP A 33 -7.65 -15.04 12.17
C ASP A 33 -6.16 -14.88 12.58
N GLY A 34 -5.83 -13.90 13.43
CA GLY A 34 -4.44 -13.62 13.83
C GLY A 34 -3.60 -13.00 12.70
N ALA A 35 -4.24 -12.35 11.72
CA ALA A 35 -3.58 -11.78 10.55
C ALA A 35 -2.67 -10.58 10.85
N GLY A 36 -2.76 -10.02 12.06
CA GLY A 36 -1.99 -8.85 12.48
C GLY A 36 -2.82 -7.94 13.40
N SER A 37 -2.53 -6.65 13.37
CA SER A 37 -3.23 -5.65 14.18
C SER A 37 -3.64 -4.45 13.32
N LEU A 38 -4.62 -3.67 13.79
CA LEU A 38 -5.10 -2.45 13.16
C LEU A 38 -4.89 -1.28 14.11
N PHE A 39 -4.19 -0.26 13.64
CA PHE A 39 -4.00 1.01 14.31
C PHE A 39 -5.02 2.01 13.77
N THR A 40 -5.82 2.61 14.64
CA THR A 40 -6.90 3.54 14.24
C THR A 40 -6.73 4.87 14.94
N SER A 41 -6.69 5.98 14.21
CA SER A 41 -6.68 7.32 14.82
C SER A 41 -7.95 7.59 15.62
N GLU A 42 -7.88 8.39 16.69
CA GLU A 42 -9.05 8.72 17.53
C GLU A 42 -10.21 9.35 16.74
N ASP A 43 -9.91 10.08 15.67
CA ASP A 43 -10.92 10.69 14.76
C ASP A 43 -11.47 9.70 13.71
N ASN A 44 -11.03 8.44 13.72
CA ASN A 44 -11.38 7.37 12.80
C ASN A 44 -11.08 7.68 11.32
N ARG A 45 -10.13 8.57 11.04
CA ARG A 45 -9.75 8.94 9.67
C ARG A 45 -8.50 8.26 9.16
N ILE A 46 -7.70 7.63 10.00
CA ILE A 46 -6.49 6.90 9.61
C ILE A 46 -6.59 5.48 10.16
N HIS A 47 -6.47 4.50 9.26
CA HIS A 47 -6.53 3.08 9.55
C HIS A 47 -5.27 2.41 8.98
N LEU A 48 -4.31 2.07 9.84
CA LEU A 48 -3.04 1.45 9.42
C LEU A 48 -3.00 0.00 9.89
N TYR A 49 -2.98 -0.91 8.94
CA TYR A 49 -2.93 -2.34 9.20
C TYR A 49 -1.48 -2.78 9.35
N CYS A 50 -1.16 -3.36 10.49
CA CYS A 50 0.10 -4.00 10.79
C CYS A 50 0.06 -5.46 10.32
N CYS A 51 0.31 -5.73 9.04
CA CYS A 51 0.29 -7.08 8.47
C CYS A 51 1.07 -7.17 7.15
N ASP A 52 1.20 -8.40 6.63
CA ASP A 52 1.67 -8.62 5.26
C ASP A 52 0.58 -8.20 4.26
N LEU A 53 0.90 -7.30 3.34
CA LEU A 53 0.02 -6.90 2.23
C LEU A 53 -0.56 -8.11 1.49
N PHE A 54 0.22 -9.17 1.29
CA PHE A 54 -0.23 -10.35 0.55
C PHE A 54 -1.22 -11.23 1.33
N SER A 55 -1.41 -10.95 2.62
CA SER A 55 -2.43 -11.58 3.48
C SER A 55 -3.77 -10.85 3.48
N ILE A 56 -3.84 -9.68 2.83
CA ILE A 56 -5.05 -8.87 2.74
C ILE A 56 -6.16 -9.59 1.97
N LYS A 57 -7.39 -9.51 2.51
CA LYS A 57 -8.64 -9.97 1.86
C LYS A 57 -9.40 -8.76 1.29
N SER A 58 -10.39 -9.02 0.42
CA SER A 58 -11.11 -7.98 -0.35
C SER A 58 -11.99 -7.03 0.47
N ASP A 59 -12.11 -7.22 1.79
CA ASP A 59 -12.85 -6.35 2.72
C ASP A 59 -11.95 -5.37 3.49
N PHE A 60 -10.66 -5.33 3.16
CA PHE A 60 -9.66 -4.46 3.79
C PHE A 60 -9.90 -2.98 3.49
N GLY A 61 -10.23 -2.20 4.53
CA GLY A 61 -10.44 -0.75 4.43
C GLY A 61 -11.62 -0.29 3.54
N GLY A 62 -12.31 -1.22 2.88
CA GLY A 62 -13.37 -0.93 1.92
C GLY A 62 -12.88 -0.41 0.56
N PRO A 63 -13.81 -0.06 -0.35
CA PRO A 63 -13.47 0.44 -1.68
C PRO A 63 -12.70 1.77 -1.64
N MET A 64 -11.61 1.85 -2.40
CA MET A 64 -10.68 2.97 -2.46
C MET A 64 -10.95 3.85 -3.68
N ASN A 65 -11.05 5.16 -3.46
CA ASN A 65 -11.14 6.15 -4.52
C ASN A 65 -9.77 6.61 -5.03
N GLY A 66 -8.71 6.36 -4.26
CA GLY A 66 -7.37 6.89 -4.53
C GLY A 66 -6.29 5.96 -4.00
N VAL A 67 -5.21 5.80 -4.76
CA VAL A 67 -3.98 5.14 -4.30
C VAL A 67 -2.79 6.05 -4.49
N TRP A 68 -1.94 6.10 -3.48
CA TRP A 68 -0.61 6.68 -3.55
C TRP A 68 0.43 5.59 -3.32
N ASP A 69 1.06 5.16 -4.40
CA ASP A 69 2.03 4.07 -4.45
C ASP A 69 3.43 4.63 -4.65
N ARG A 70 4.08 4.94 -3.54
CA ARG A 70 5.43 5.49 -3.51
C ARG A 70 6.30 4.65 -2.59
N GLY A 71 7.43 4.18 -3.10
CA GLY A 71 8.29 3.29 -2.34
C GLY A 71 7.64 1.93 -2.03
N ALA A 72 6.47 1.64 -2.60
CA ALA A 72 5.75 0.38 -2.40
C ALA A 72 5.97 -0.56 -3.59
N LEU A 73 5.45 -0.29 -4.80
CA LEU A 73 5.68 -1.14 -5.98
C LEU A 73 7.18 -1.42 -6.22
N VAL A 74 8.02 -0.39 -6.08
CA VAL A 74 9.47 -0.51 -6.25
C VAL A 74 10.15 -1.31 -5.14
N ALA A 75 9.51 -1.54 -3.99
CA ALA A 75 10.00 -2.42 -2.93
C ALA A 75 9.55 -3.88 -3.10
N ILE A 76 8.54 -4.14 -3.95
CA ILE A 76 8.04 -5.49 -4.24
C ILE A 76 8.99 -6.22 -5.20
N ASN A 77 9.32 -7.47 -4.87
CA ASN A 77 10.10 -8.36 -5.73
C ASN A 77 9.47 -8.46 -7.13
N LYS A 78 10.29 -8.45 -8.18
CA LYS A 78 9.82 -8.42 -9.58
C LYS A 78 8.72 -9.46 -9.90
N GLN A 79 8.86 -10.68 -9.36
CA GLN A 79 7.92 -11.79 -9.56
C GLN A 79 6.57 -11.64 -8.84
N ASP A 80 6.51 -10.87 -7.76
CA ASP A 80 5.32 -10.71 -6.91
C ASP A 80 4.47 -9.50 -7.34
N ARG A 81 4.99 -8.65 -8.24
CA ARG A 81 4.32 -7.44 -8.71
C ARG A 81 2.95 -7.68 -9.38
N PRO A 82 2.74 -8.74 -10.19
CA PRO A 82 1.41 -9.00 -10.73
C PRO A 82 0.37 -9.23 -9.62
N ARG A 83 0.72 -10.04 -8.61
CA ARG A 83 -0.15 -10.29 -7.46
C ARG A 83 -0.38 -9.02 -6.62
N TYR A 84 0.66 -8.20 -6.45
CA TYR A 84 0.55 -6.89 -5.78
C TYR A 84 -0.50 -6.01 -6.45
N VAL A 85 -0.44 -5.88 -7.78
CA VAL A 85 -1.40 -5.06 -8.54
C VAL A 85 -2.79 -5.67 -8.51
N GLU A 86 -2.94 -7.00 -8.60
CA GLU A 86 -4.23 -7.67 -8.47
C GLU A 86 -4.91 -7.40 -7.11
N ILE A 87 -4.14 -7.44 -6.01
CA ILE A 87 -4.66 -7.12 -4.67
C ILE A 87 -5.15 -5.68 -4.63
N LEU A 88 -4.31 -4.71 -5.01
CA LEU A 88 -4.70 -3.29 -4.96
C LEU A 88 -5.87 -3.00 -5.89
N ALA A 89 -5.88 -3.56 -7.10
CA ALA A 89 -6.98 -3.41 -8.05
C ALA A 89 -8.31 -3.94 -7.50
N SER A 90 -8.28 -5.01 -6.70
CA SER A 90 -9.49 -5.56 -6.07
C SER A 90 -10.14 -4.61 -5.05
N LEU A 91 -9.39 -3.63 -4.56
CA LEU A 91 -9.87 -2.61 -3.62
C LEU A 91 -10.36 -1.35 -4.32
N LEU A 92 -10.15 -1.17 -5.62
CA LEU A 92 -10.46 0.09 -6.31
C LEU A 92 -11.95 0.22 -6.64
N THR A 93 -12.48 1.43 -6.45
CA THR A 93 -13.77 1.83 -7.03
C THR A 93 -13.65 2.02 -8.55
N PRO A 94 -14.76 1.98 -9.33
CA PRO A 94 -14.68 2.22 -10.78
C PRO A 94 -14.09 3.58 -11.19
N ASP A 95 -14.31 4.64 -10.40
CA ASP A 95 -13.86 6.01 -10.68
C ASP A 95 -12.57 6.37 -9.90
N PHE A 96 -11.67 5.40 -9.72
CA PHE A 96 -10.45 5.58 -8.92
C PHE A 96 -9.41 6.50 -9.58
N CYS A 97 -8.51 7.04 -8.75
CA CYS A 97 -7.26 7.67 -9.19
C CYS A 97 -6.07 6.90 -8.60
N TYR A 98 -5.09 6.53 -9.43
CA TYR A 98 -3.89 5.81 -8.98
C TYR A 98 -2.66 6.62 -9.35
N LEU A 99 -1.88 7.03 -8.34
CA LEU A 99 -0.61 7.71 -8.53
C LEU A 99 0.52 6.77 -8.09
N VAL A 100 1.43 6.45 -9.02
CA VAL A 100 2.56 5.54 -8.81
C VAL A 100 3.88 6.27 -9.08
N GLU A 101 4.84 6.12 -8.17
CA GLU A 101 6.20 6.66 -8.31
C GLU A 101 7.20 5.51 -8.54
N THR A 102 7.93 5.59 -9.65
CA THR A 102 9.02 4.66 -9.98
C THR A 102 10.36 5.40 -10.07
N LEU A 103 11.45 4.64 -10.08
CA LEU A 103 12.79 5.19 -10.19
C LEU A 103 13.52 4.56 -11.37
N GLU A 104 14.00 5.41 -12.28
CA GLU A 104 14.85 4.99 -13.38
C GLU A 104 16.33 5.16 -13.01
N TYR A 105 17.08 4.06 -13.10
CA TYR A 105 18.51 4.05 -12.86
C TYR A 105 19.16 2.82 -13.52
N ASP A 106 20.49 2.78 -13.56
CA ASP A 106 21.25 1.66 -14.11
C ASP A 106 21.20 0.43 -13.17
N GLU A 107 20.33 -0.53 -13.48
CA GLU A 107 20.13 -1.73 -12.66
C GLU A 107 21.38 -2.61 -12.53
N THR A 108 22.37 -2.46 -13.41
CA THR A 108 23.65 -3.20 -13.29
C THR A 108 24.53 -2.68 -12.15
N LYS A 109 24.27 -1.46 -11.68
CA LYS A 109 25.00 -0.81 -10.58
C LYS A 109 24.31 -0.97 -9.23
N TYR A 110 23.02 -1.30 -9.21
CA TYR A 110 22.25 -1.44 -7.98
C TYR A 110 21.08 -2.41 -8.13
N CYS A 111 21.08 -3.47 -7.34
CA CYS A 111 20.08 -4.54 -7.47
C CYS A 111 18.76 -4.26 -6.73
N GLY A 112 18.60 -3.08 -6.10
CA GLY A 112 17.41 -2.74 -5.30
C GLY A 112 17.36 -3.40 -3.91
N PRO A 113 16.27 -3.16 -3.15
CA PRO A 113 15.24 -2.15 -3.39
C PRO A 113 15.71 -0.71 -3.09
N PRO A 114 15.13 0.35 -3.70
CA PRO A 114 14.05 0.28 -4.69
C PRO A 114 14.53 -0.36 -5.99
N PHE A 115 13.77 -1.30 -6.51
CA PHE A 115 14.03 -1.98 -7.77
C PHE A 115 13.65 -1.07 -8.94
N PHE A 116 14.42 -1.14 -10.03
CA PHE A 116 14.06 -0.53 -11.30
C PHE A 116 12.70 -1.06 -11.81
N VAL A 117 11.87 -0.12 -12.28
CA VAL A 117 10.56 -0.37 -12.91
C VAL A 117 10.47 0.56 -14.12
N SER A 118 10.48 -0.02 -15.31
CA SER A 118 10.38 0.73 -16.56
C SER A 118 8.94 1.12 -16.90
N ASP A 119 8.77 2.07 -17.83
CA ASP A 119 7.46 2.37 -18.43
C ASP A 119 6.80 1.13 -19.03
N LYS A 120 7.58 0.20 -19.59
CA LYS A 120 7.04 -1.06 -20.12
C LYS A 120 6.47 -1.92 -18.99
N ASP A 121 7.19 -2.05 -17.87
CA ASP A 121 6.71 -2.82 -16.72
C ASP A 121 5.41 -2.21 -16.16
N LEU A 122 5.33 -0.88 -16.08
CA LEU A 122 4.11 -0.18 -15.67
C LEU A 122 2.93 -0.47 -16.60
N ASN A 123 3.13 -0.39 -17.92
CA ASN A 123 2.09 -0.70 -18.90
C ASN A 123 1.65 -2.18 -18.83
N ASP A 124 2.60 -3.11 -18.67
CA ASP A 124 2.30 -4.54 -18.57
C ASP A 124 1.51 -4.86 -17.28
N LEU A 125 1.83 -4.19 -16.17
CA LEU A 125 1.17 -4.37 -14.87
C LEU A 125 -0.20 -3.67 -14.78
N TYR A 126 -0.27 -2.39 -15.14
CA TYR A 126 -1.43 -1.53 -14.88
C TYR A 126 -2.29 -1.26 -16.12
N GLY A 127 -1.82 -1.56 -17.33
CA GLY A 127 -2.51 -1.18 -18.57
C GLY A 127 -3.94 -1.70 -18.69
N ARG A 128 -4.29 -2.78 -17.97
CA ARG A 128 -5.65 -3.33 -17.93
C ARG A 128 -6.60 -2.62 -16.97
N LEU A 129 -6.09 -1.79 -16.07
CA LEU A 129 -6.90 -1.03 -15.11
C LEU A 129 -7.48 0.27 -15.69
N TYR A 130 -6.95 0.74 -16.83
CA TYR A 130 -7.34 2.00 -17.48
C TYR A 130 -8.30 1.83 -18.66
N ILE A 131 -9.06 0.72 -18.73
CA ILE A 131 -9.98 0.41 -19.84
C ILE A 131 -11.38 0.96 -19.56
#